data_AF-A0A9D3WGU5-F1
#
_entry.id   AF-A0A9D3WGU5-F1
#
_cell.length_a   1.000
_cell.length_b   1.000
_cell.length_c   1.000
_cell.angle_alpha   90.00
_cell.angle_beta   90.00
_cell.angle_gamma   90.00
#
_symmetry.space_group_name_H-M   'P 1'
#
loop_
_entity.id
_entity.type
_entity.pdbx_description
1 polymer ?
#
loop_
_entity_poly.entity_id
_entity_poly.type
_entity_poly.pdbx_seq_one_letter_code
_entity_poly.pdbx_strand_id
1 'polypeptide(L)'
;MACCLHGILVFQRVLEVDNAAVVQLLNGTGQDVHHEVVRALRELLERSWEMRVQYVYREGNMVGNCMAAPARGKGKGMQLHQSPPTQAMGLLQADERRRCLVEANEV
;
A
#
# COMPACT_ATOMS: atom_id res chain seq x y z
N MET A 1 -25.04 8.07 35.76
CA MET A 1 -24.83 8.43 34.34
C MET A 1 -23.33 8.57 34.11
N ALA A 2 -22.69 7.58 33.49
CA ALA A 2 -21.28 7.65 33.09
C ALA A 2 -21.22 7.32 31.59
N CYS A 3 -20.70 8.25 30.79
CA CYS A 3 -20.56 8.12 29.35
C CYS A 3 -19.51 7.07 29.00
N CYS A 4 -19.95 5.98 28.38
CA CYS A 4 -19.09 5.03 27.67
C CYS A 4 -18.67 5.65 26.33
N LEU A 5 -17.62 6.48 26.30
CA LEU A 5 -16.97 6.86 25.04
C LEU A 5 -16.17 5.66 24.53
N HIS A 6 -16.77 4.95 23.59
CA HIS A 6 -16.10 3.99 22.71
C HIS A 6 -14.89 4.67 22.08
N GLY A 7 -13.69 4.26 22.50
CA GLY A 7 -12.46 4.52 21.76
C GLY A 7 -12.52 3.76 20.44
N ILE A 8 -13.05 4.40 19.39
CA ILE A 8 -12.94 3.89 18.03
C ILE A 8 -11.48 4.08 17.64
N LEU A 9 -10.71 2.98 17.65
CA LEU A 9 -9.39 2.92 17.02
C LEU A 9 -9.58 3.16 15.52
N VAL A 10 -9.31 4.37 15.08
CA VAL A 10 -9.28 4.70 13.65
C VAL A 10 -7.98 4.13 13.09
N PHE A 11 -8.07 2.99 12.41
CA PHE A 11 -6.94 2.42 11.68
C PHE A 11 -6.81 3.14 10.34
N GLN A 12 -5.95 4.15 10.28
CA GLN A 12 -5.57 4.77 9.01
C GLN A 12 -4.63 3.82 8.27
N ARG A 13 -5.02 3.41 7.06
CA ARG A 13 -4.20 2.57 6.18
C ARG A 13 -3.48 3.45 5.18
N VAL A 14 -2.23 3.15 4.89
CA VAL A 14 -1.44 3.89 3.91
C VAL A 14 -1.17 2.98 2.72
N LEU A 15 -1.53 3.43 1.52
CA LEU A 15 -1.20 2.79 0.26
C LEU A 15 0.02 3.49 -0.34
N GLU A 16 1.15 2.79 -0.36
CA GLU A 16 2.40 3.28 -0.91
C GLU A 16 2.52 2.91 -2.38
N VAL A 17 2.78 3.91 -3.23
CA VAL A 17 2.86 3.74 -4.68
C VAL A 17 4.12 4.43 -5.19
N ASP A 18 4.91 3.75 -6.02
CA ASP A 18 6.16 4.26 -6.59
C ASP A 18 5.98 5.01 -7.92
N ASN A 19 4.75 5.38 -8.25
CA ASN A 19 4.38 6.14 -9.43
C ASN A 19 3.60 7.40 -9.05
N ALA A 20 4.26 8.56 -9.16
CA ALA A 20 3.69 9.85 -8.79
C ALA A 20 2.42 10.21 -9.59
N ALA A 21 2.35 9.83 -10.88
CA ALA A 21 1.17 10.09 -11.69
C ALA A 21 -0.05 9.31 -11.19
N VAL A 22 0.15 8.05 -10.76
CA VAL A 22 -0.91 7.23 -10.15
C VAL A 22 -1.37 7.83 -8.83
N VAL A 23 -0.46 8.30 -7.99
CA VAL A 23 -0.79 8.96 -6.71
C VAL A 23 -1.64 10.22 -6.96
N GLN A 24 -1.22 11.08 -7.88
CA GLN A 24 -1.97 12.28 -8.26
C GLN A 24 -3.36 11.94 -8.83
N LEU A 25 -3.42 10.90 -9.66
CA LEU A 25 -4.65 10.42 -10.27
C LEU A 25 -5.61 9.83 -9.24
N LEU A 26 -5.14 9.15 -8.21
CA LEU A 26 -6.00 8.57 -7.16
C LEU A 26 -6.42 9.60 -6.11
N ASN A 27 -5.55 10.57 -5.80
CA ASN A 27 -5.85 11.66 -4.88
C ASN A 27 -6.72 12.78 -5.50
N GLY A 28 -7.10 12.67 -6.78
CA GLY A 28 -7.96 13.66 -7.44
C GLY A 28 -7.25 14.96 -7.83
N THR A 29 -5.92 15.00 -7.79
CA THR A 29 -5.13 16.17 -8.19
C THR A 29 -4.62 16.10 -9.63
N GLY A 30 -4.83 14.97 -10.32
CA GLY A 30 -4.47 14.77 -11.73
C GLY A 30 -5.63 15.05 -12.70
N GLN A 31 -5.35 15.01 -14.00
CA GLN A 31 -6.38 15.04 -15.03
C GLN A 31 -7.35 13.86 -14.85
N ASP A 32 -8.64 14.13 -15.03
CA ASP A 32 -9.70 13.14 -14.87
C ASP A 32 -9.63 12.15 -16.04
N VAL A 33 -8.93 11.03 -15.82
CA VAL A 33 -8.86 9.96 -16.81
C VAL A 33 -10.06 9.06 -16.56
N HIS A 34 -11.04 9.08 -17.47
CA HIS A 34 -12.17 8.15 -17.50
C HIS A 34 -11.71 6.73 -17.88
N HIS A 35 -10.94 6.10 -17.00
CA HIS A 35 -10.53 4.73 -17.12
C HIS A 35 -11.27 3.91 -16.06
N GLU A 36 -11.96 2.84 -16.47
CA GLU A 36 -12.80 2.03 -15.57
C GLU A 36 -12.02 1.51 -14.35
N VAL A 37 -10.74 1.17 -14.53
CA VAL A 37 -9.84 0.76 -13.45
C VAL A 37 -9.64 1.87 -12.40
N VAL A 38 -9.48 3.12 -12.82
CA VAL A 38 -9.25 4.25 -11.89
C VAL A 38 -10.51 4.51 -11.07
N ARG A 39 -11.68 4.44 -11.72
CA ARG A 39 -12.97 4.57 -11.03
C ARG A 39 -13.16 3.45 -10.00
N ALA A 40 -12.93 2.20 -10.39
CA ALA A 40 -13.02 1.06 -9.48
C ALA A 40 -12.03 1.16 -8.30
N LEU A 41 -10.81 1.67 -8.52
CA LEU A 41 -9.83 1.90 -7.47
C LEU A 41 -10.28 2.98 -6.48
N ARG A 42 -10.84 4.09 -6.97
CA ARG A 42 -11.40 5.15 -6.11
C ARG A 42 -12.59 4.67 -5.31
N GLU A 43 -13.52 3.96 -5.95
CA GLU A 43 -14.64 3.32 -5.26
C GLU A 43 -14.14 2.37 -4.16
N LEU A 44 -13.07 1.61 -4.40
CA LEU A 44 -12.46 0.75 -3.37
C LEU A 44 -11.81 1.54 -2.22
N LEU A 45 -11.13 2.65 -2.53
CA LEU A 45 -10.51 3.53 -1.53
C LEU A 45 -11.56 4.20 -0.63
N GLU A 46 -12.75 4.50 -1.17
CA GLU A 46 -13.85 5.16 -0.46
C GLU A 46 -14.68 4.20 0.40
N ARG A 47 -14.55 2.87 0.23
CA ARG A 47 -15.41 1.85 0.86
C ARG A 47 -15.12 1.57 2.34
N SER A 48 -15.11 2.61 3.18
CA SER A 48 -15.02 2.59 4.66
C SER A 48 -13.64 2.39 5.29
N TRP A 49 -12.57 2.30 4.49
CA TRP A 49 -11.21 2.29 5.03
C TRP A 49 -10.67 3.70 4.93
N GLU A 50 -10.22 4.30 6.03
CA GLU A 50 -9.49 5.56 5.94
C GLU A 50 -8.13 5.28 5.30
N MET A 51 -8.08 5.38 3.96
CA MET A 51 -6.91 5.07 3.15
C MET A 51 -6.25 6.35 2.65
N ARG A 52 -4.96 6.51 2.92
CA ARG A 52 -4.13 7.58 2.36
C ARG A 52 -3.23 7.00 1.27
N VAL A 53 -3.29 7.53 0.07
CA VAL A 53 -2.36 7.16 -1.01
C VAL A 53 -1.15 8.09 -0.96
N GLN A 54 0.05 7.52 -0.80
CA GLN A 54 1.29 8.27 -0.73
C GLN A 54 2.31 7.78 -1.76
N TYR A 55 3.11 8.72 -2.25
CA TYR A 55 4.23 8.41 -3.10
C TYR A 55 5.41 7.90 -2.26
N VAL A 56 6.05 6.84 -2.72
CA VAL A 56 7.33 6.36 -2.18
C VAL A 56 8.34 6.21 -3.31
N TYR A 57 9.62 6.32 -2.99
CA TYR A 57 10.66 6.02 -3.97
C TYR A 57 10.65 4.53 -4.31
N ARG A 58 11.09 4.19 -5.53
CA ARG A 58 11.10 2.82 -6.05
C ARG A 58 11.95 1.88 -5.18
N GLU A 59 13.02 2.41 -4.60
CA GLU A 59 13.91 1.75 -3.65
C GLU A 59 13.22 1.43 -2.31
N GLY A 60 12.15 2.16 -1.96
CA GLY A 60 11.27 1.84 -0.84
C GLY A 60 10.22 0.78 -1.17
N ASN A 61 9.82 0.68 -2.44
CA ASN A 61 8.83 -0.30 -2.90
C ASN A 61 9.48 -1.55 -3.55
N MET A 62 10.61 -2.01 -3.03
CA MET A 62 11.33 -3.15 -3.62
C MET A 62 10.56 -4.46 -3.50
N VAL A 63 9.85 -4.69 -2.39
CA VAL A 63 9.02 -5.88 -2.19
C VAL A 63 7.92 -5.94 -3.24
N GLY A 64 7.20 -4.83 -3.46
CA GLY A 64 6.17 -4.72 -4.50
C GLY A 64 6.74 -5.00 -5.89
N ASN A 65 7.89 -4.41 -6.21
CA ASN A 65 8.58 -4.65 -7.47
C ASN A 65 9.02 -6.12 -7.66
N CYS A 66 9.55 -6.75 -6.60
CA CYS A 66 9.93 -8.16 -6.59
C CYS A 66 8.72 -9.08 -6.83
N MET A 67 7.55 -8.73 -6.31
CA MET A 67 6.32 -9.51 -6.48
C MET A 67 5.66 -9.28 -7.84
N ALA A 68 5.81 -8.09 -8.43
CA ALA A 68 5.23 -7.76 -9.72
C ALA A 68 5.95 -8.44 -10.91
N ALA A 69 7.27 -8.64 -10.82
CA ALA A 69 8.05 -9.26 -11.90
C ALA A 69 7.60 -10.69 -12.24
N PRO A 70 7.44 -11.63 -11.27
CA PRO A 70 6.95 -12.98 -11.53
C PRO A 70 5.49 -13.03 -11.98
N ALA A 71 4.70 -11.97 -11.74
CA ALA A 71 3.31 -11.91 -12.19
C ALA A 71 3.20 -11.57 -13.70
N ARG A 72 4.26 -11.01 -14.31
CA ARG A 72 4.27 -10.69 -15.74
C ARG A 72 4.16 -11.98 -16.56
N GLY A 73 3.20 -12.02 -17.48
CA GLY A 73 2.96 -13.17 -18.36
C GLY A 73 2.17 -14.31 -17.72
N LYS A 74 1.80 -14.21 -16.44
CA LYS A 74 0.82 -15.12 -15.83
C LYS A 74 -0.60 -14.65 -16.21
N GLY A 75 -1.53 -15.61 -16.33
CA GLY A 75 -2.93 -15.31 -16.65
C GLY A 75 -3.58 -14.38 -15.62
N LYS A 76 -4.64 -13.67 -16.02
CA LYS A 76 -5.42 -12.81 -15.13
C LYS A 76 -5.98 -13.64 -13.95
N GLY A 77 -5.82 -13.15 -12.73
CA GLY A 77 -6.32 -13.81 -11.52
C GLY A 77 -5.58 -13.34 -10.27
N MET A 78 -6.12 -13.68 -9.10
CA MET A 78 -5.47 -13.43 -7.82
C MET A 78 -4.52 -14.59 -7.49
N GLN A 79 -3.24 -14.29 -7.26
CA GLN A 79 -2.28 -15.27 -6.75
C GLN A 79 -2.05 -15.01 -5.27
N LEU A 80 -2.56 -15.91 -4.44
CA LEU A 80 -2.33 -15.86 -3.00
C LEU A 80 -1.18 -16.78 -2.63
N HIS A 81 -0.15 -16.21 -2.03
CA HIS A 81 0.98 -16.96 -1.50
C HIS A 81 0.75 -17.17 0.01
N GLN A 82 0.70 -18.42 0.47
CA GLN A 82 0.58 -18.73 1.91
C GLN A 82 1.87 -18.44 2.68
N SER A 83 3.00 -18.43 1.98
CA SER A 83 4.30 -18.03 2.50
C SER A 83 4.99 -17.07 1.51
N PRO A 84 5.77 -16.10 2.02
CA PRO A 84 6.51 -15.18 1.15
C PRO A 84 7.44 -15.94 0.20
N PRO A 85 7.48 -15.59 -1.10
CA PRO A 85 8.42 -16.18 -2.05
C PRO A 85 9.87 -15.96 -1.60
N THR A 86 10.74 -16.94 -1.86
CA THR A 86 12.16 -16.89 -1.45
C THR A 86 12.86 -15.63 -1.94
N GLN A 87 12.49 -15.11 -3.12
CA GLN A 87 13.06 -13.88 -3.67
C GLN A 87 12.70 -12.63 -2.84
N ALA A 88 11.53 -12.62 -2.19
CA ALA A 88 11.07 -11.50 -1.36
C ALA A 88 11.61 -11.57 0.07
N MET A 89 12.03 -12.74 0.55
CA MET A 89 12.46 -12.96 1.95
C MET A 89 13.58 -12.02 2.39
N GLY A 90 14.61 -11.83 1.56
CA GLY A 90 15.72 -10.93 1.89
C GLY A 90 15.29 -9.46 2.00
N LEU A 91 14.32 -9.04 1.18
CA LEU A 91 13.77 -7.68 1.22
C LEU A 91 12.89 -7.48 2.46
N LEU A 92 12.04 -8.46 2.78
CA LEU A 92 11.18 -8.42 3.97
C LEU A 92 12.00 -8.33 5.27
N GLN A 93 13.06 -9.14 5.38
CA GLN A 93 13.98 -9.08 6.53
C GLN A 93 14.70 -7.74 6.66
N ALA A 94 15.01 -7.08 5.54
CA ALA A 94 15.63 -5.77 5.55
C ALA A 94 14.64 -4.67 5.98
N ASP A 95 13.38 -4.76 5.57
CA ASP A 95 12.31 -3.82 5.97
C ASP A 95 11.95 -3.94 7.45
N GLU A 96 11.88 -5.17 7.99
CA GLU A 96 11.66 -5.40 9.42
C GLU A 96 12.74 -4.70 10.27
N ARG A 97 14.01 -4.79 9.85
CA ARG A 97 15.13 -4.14 10.55
C ARG A 97 15.06 -2.62 10.49
N ARG A 98 14.53 -2.04 9.41
CA ARG A 98 14.38 -0.58 9.28
C ARG A 98 13.30 -0.03 10.19
N ARG A 99 12.17 -0.74 10.39
CA ARG A 99 11.16 -0.31 11.38
C ARG A 99 11.74 -0.25 12.79
N CYS A 100 12.50 -1.26 13.21
CA CYS A 100 13.09 -1.28 14.55
C CYS A 100 14.11 -0.14 14.81
N LEU A 101 14.75 0.39 13.76
CA LEU A 101 15.70 1.51 13.90
C LEU A 101 15.03 2.88 13.96
N VAL A 102 13.84 3.03 13.37
CA VAL A 102 13.06 4.28 13.48
C VAL A 102 12.49 4.42 14.89
N GLU A 103 12.00 3.33 15.48
CA GLU A 103 11.49 3.33 16.87
C GLU A 103 12.60 3.52 17.92
N ALA A 104 13.84 3.18 17.61
CA ALA A 104 14.98 3.36 18.51
C ALA A 104 15.57 4.78 18.51
N ASN A 105 15.19 5.63 17.56
CA ASN A 105 15.70 7.00 17.41
C ASN A 105 14.70 8.10 17.82
N GLU A 106 13.55 7.72 18.40
CA GLU A 106 12.58 8.65 19.02
C GLU A 106 12.70 8.72 20.55
N VAL A 107 13.88 8.45 21.11
CA VAL A 107 14.20 8.64 22.55
C VAL A 107 15.22 9.74 22.74
#